data_AF-A0A9X4DAQ5-F1
#
_entry.id   AF-A0A9X4DAQ5-F1
#
_cell.length_a   1.000
_cell.length_b   1.000
_cell.length_c   1.000
_cell.angle_alpha   90.00
_cell.angle_beta   90.00
_cell.angle_gamma   90.00
#
_symmetry.space_group_name_H-M   'P 1'
#
loop_
_entity.id
_entity.type
_entity.pdbx_description
1 polymer ?
#
loop_
_entity_poly.entity_id
_entity_poly.type
_entity_poly.pdbx_seq_one_letter_code
_entity_poly.pdbx_strand_id
1 'polypeptide(L)'
;MSQAAEPSPLCPAQQLTRSGLRKDDPLDQVLLPPLRKPVYILLQDHERAQRLAQQLEFFGLVVQALPSAAAFQASIGEYPPSAIIMDVDFNGAGQGLLLAAQVQQGLARHIPLLFFSHHETDTPTRLAAVRAGGQDFLTGTLEASSLLEKVELLTNATQHDPLRVLIIDDSRTQALYTERVLASAGMITRSLTDPIRTMAELADFQPDLIILDLYMPACTGPELAKVIRHSDRYVSVPIIYLSAEDDLDKQLDAMSEGGDDFLTKPFRSRHLITTVRNRAARARHLKARMVRDSLTGLYNHTHILQLLEDCSFRARREQQPLSFAMLDIDHFKKINDRHGHPMGDRVIKSLALFLKQRLRKTDFIGRYGGEEFAIVMPNTALDAAHKVLDEIRRRFAEILYPAQPRDLQCTFSAGVVQMDEGLDALTMASAADEALYRAKHAGRNCVVRVEP
;
A
#
# COMPACT_ATOMS: atom_id res chain seq x y z
N MET A 1 0.96 -23.07 57.91
CA MET A 1 0.06 -22.33 57.01
C MET A 1 0.85 -21.16 56.45
N SER A 2 1.32 -21.26 55.21
CA SER A 2 2.02 -20.16 54.52
C SER A 2 1.14 -19.76 53.35
N GLN A 3 0.53 -18.57 53.44
CA GLN A 3 -0.27 -17.98 52.36
C GLN A 3 0.66 -17.59 51.22
N ALA A 4 0.36 -18.09 50.01
CA ALA A 4 1.01 -17.66 48.79
C ALA A 4 0.56 -16.23 48.46
N ALA A 5 1.51 -15.33 48.25
CA ALA A 5 1.26 -13.96 47.82
C ALA A 5 0.71 -13.96 46.38
N GLU A 6 -0.34 -13.18 46.14
CA GLU A 6 -0.86 -12.90 44.80
C GLU A 6 0.19 -12.19 43.94
N PRO A 7 0.29 -12.49 42.64
CA PRO A 7 1.22 -11.80 41.76
C PRO A 7 0.77 -10.35 41.50
N SER A 8 1.72 -9.43 41.54
CA SER A 8 1.53 -8.00 41.24
C SER A 8 0.80 -7.78 39.90
N PRO A 9 -0.02 -6.70 39.77
CA PRO A 9 -0.70 -6.41 38.51
C PRO A 9 0.30 -6.15 37.38
N LEU A 10 0.08 -6.82 36.25
CA LEU A 10 0.90 -6.69 35.03
C LEU A 10 0.84 -5.27 34.48
N CYS A 11 1.94 -4.81 33.88
CA CYS A 11 2.03 -3.53 33.18
C CYS A 11 1.00 -3.48 32.02
N PRO A 12 0.33 -2.34 31.74
CA PRO A 12 -0.65 -2.22 30.64
C PRO A 12 -0.13 -2.73 29.29
N ALA A 13 1.17 -2.55 29.01
CA ALA A 13 1.84 -3.03 27.80
C ALA A 13 1.85 -4.57 27.65
N GLN A 14 1.85 -5.31 28.76
CA GLN A 14 1.84 -6.79 28.79
C GLN A 14 0.42 -7.36 28.68
N GLN A 15 -0.60 -6.62 29.08
CA GLN A 15 -2.01 -6.98 28.84
C GLN A 15 -2.41 -6.74 27.38
N LEU A 16 -1.85 -5.71 26.74
CA LEU A 16 -2.12 -5.33 25.35
C LEU A 16 -1.51 -6.28 24.30
N THR A 17 -0.45 -7.01 24.65
CA THR A 17 0.24 -7.95 23.73
C THR A 17 -0.46 -9.29 23.58
N ARG A 18 -1.37 -9.65 24.50
CA ARG A 18 -2.07 -10.95 24.53
C ARG A 18 -3.40 -10.99 23.78
N SER A 19 -3.93 -9.84 23.33
CA SER A 19 -5.22 -9.78 22.63
C SER A 19 -5.19 -10.27 21.17
N GLY A 20 -3.99 -10.58 20.64
CA GLY A 20 -3.78 -11.05 19.27
C GLY A 20 -3.38 -12.53 19.12
N LEU A 21 -3.24 -13.29 20.20
CA LEU A 21 -2.82 -14.70 20.17
C LEU A 21 -4.00 -15.64 20.37
N ARG A 22 -4.09 -16.70 19.55
CA ARG A 22 -5.08 -17.76 19.74
C ARG A 22 -4.55 -18.80 20.72
N LYS A 23 -5.47 -19.53 21.37
CA LYS A 23 -5.17 -20.52 22.42
C LYS A 23 -4.28 -21.69 21.94
N ASP A 24 -4.12 -21.83 20.63
CA ASP A 24 -3.42 -22.94 19.97
C ASP A 24 -2.12 -22.50 19.25
N ASP A 25 -1.67 -21.24 19.41
CA ASP A 25 -0.39 -20.81 18.84
C ASP A 25 0.78 -21.37 19.67
N PRO A 26 1.72 -22.12 19.07
CA PRO A 26 2.90 -22.61 19.79
C PRO A 26 3.77 -21.42 20.22
N LEU A 27 3.84 -21.21 21.55
CA LEU A 27 4.50 -20.06 22.20
C LEU A 27 5.97 -19.86 21.81
N ASP A 28 6.66 -20.92 21.39
CA ASP A 28 8.11 -20.90 21.14
C ASP A 28 8.51 -20.42 19.73
N GLN A 29 7.55 -20.12 18.85
CA GLN A 29 7.83 -19.64 17.48
C GLN A 29 7.19 -18.30 17.11
N VAL A 30 6.44 -17.67 18.03
CA VAL A 30 5.88 -16.34 17.76
C VAL A 30 6.94 -15.28 18.00
N LEU A 31 7.57 -14.82 16.91
CA LEU A 31 8.22 -13.51 16.89
C LEU A 31 7.15 -12.45 17.19
N LEU A 32 7.11 -11.98 18.44
CA LEU A 32 6.25 -10.87 18.85
C LEU A 32 6.52 -9.68 17.91
N PRO A 33 5.49 -9.07 17.29
CA PRO A 33 5.69 -7.92 16.44
C PRO A 33 6.32 -6.79 17.27
N PRO A 34 7.29 -6.03 16.71
CA PRO A 34 7.92 -4.93 17.43
C PRO A 34 6.85 -3.91 17.84
N LEU A 35 7.03 -3.32 19.03
CA LEU A 35 6.20 -2.22 19.53
C LEU A 35 6.05 -1.16 18.43
N ARG A 36 4.81 -0.92 17.97
CA ARG A 36 4.52 0.10 16.96
C ARG A 36 4.85 1.46 17.56
N LYS A 37 5.80 2.18 16.95
CA LYS A 37 6.13 3.55 17.34
C LYS A 37 4.89 4.45 17.23
N PRO A 38 4.69 5.39 18.17
CA PRO A 38 3.50 6.24 18.17
C PRO A 38 3.53 7.26 17.03
N VAL A 39 2.37 7.70 16.60
CA VAL A 39 2.18 8.89 15.75
C VAL A 39 1.77 10.03 16.65
N TYR A 40 2.42 11.18 16.55
CA TYR A 40 2.10 12.35 17.36
C TYR A 40 1.25 13.35 16.57
N ILE A 41 0.15 13.78 17.18
CA ILE A 41 -0.77 14.79 16.61
C ILE A 41 -0.70 16.05 17.47
N LEU A 42 -0.31 17.16 16.84
CA LEU A 42 -0.22 18.49 17.45
C LEU A 42 -1.11 19.44 16.65
N LEU A 43 -2.35 19.62 17.09
CA LEU A 43 -3.29 20.59 16.51
C LEU A 43 -3.56 21.71 17.51
N GLN A 44 -3.91 22.89 17.00
CA GLN A 44 -4.29 24.02 17.85
C GLN A 44 -5.53 23.68 18.71
N ASP A 45 -6.50 22.97 18.13
CA ASP A 45 -7.64 22.39 18.86
C ASP A 45 -7.28 21.00 19.41
N HIS A 46 -7.01 20.93 20.71
CA HIS A 46 -6.63 19.69 21.38
C HIS A 46 -7.78 18.67 21.45
N GLU A 47 -9.04 19.09 21.61
CA GLU A 47 -10.17 18.16 21.63
C GLU A 47 -10.36 17.50 20.26
N ARG A 48 -10.14 18.26 19.18
CA ARG A 48 -10.12 17.70 17.83
C ARG A 48 -8.96 16.72 17.66
N ALA A 49 -7.76 17.05 18.14
CA ALA A 49 -6.62 16.15 18.09
C ALA A 49 -6.89 14.83 18.83
N GLN A 50 -7.50 14.89 20.01
CA GLN A 50 -7.89 13.70 20.80
C GLN A 50 -8.93 12.84 20.07
N ARG A 51 -9.97 13.45 19.49
CA ARG A 51 -10.98 12.73 18.70
C ARG A 51 -10.36 12.02 17.50
N LEU A 52 -9.43 12.68 16.80
CA LEU A 52 -8.70 12.07 15.68
C LEU A 52 -7.81 10.92 16.16
N ALA A 53 -7.08 11.10 17.26
CA ALA A 53 -6.25 10.04 17.84
C ALA A 53 -7.08 8.80 18.18
N GLN A 54 -8.22 8.96 18.87
CA GLN A 54 -9.12 7.85 19.21
C GLN A 54 -9.67 7.14 17.97
N GLN A 55 -10.03 7.89 16.92
CA GLN A 55 -10.48 7.30 15.65
C GLN A 55 -9.37 6.48 14.98
N LEU A 56 -8.12 6.94 15.02
CA LEU A 56 -6.97 6.23 14.46
C LEU A 56 -6.52 5.04 15.31
N GLU A 57 -6.73 5.09 16.63
CA GLU A 57 -6.50 3.97 17.53
C GLU A 57 -7.48 2.82 17.27
N PHE A 58 -8.75 3.12 16.96
CA PHE A 58 -9.71 2.12 16.47
C PHE A 58 -9.20 1.43 15.18
N PHE A 59 -8.34 2.12 14.45
CA PHE A 59 -7.67 1.64 13.24
C PHE A 59 -6.31 0.96 13.51
N GLY A 60 -5.95 0.73 14.78
CA GLY A 60 -4.77 -0.05 15.19
C GLY A 60 -3.45 0.72 15.10
N LEU A 61 -3.50 2.04 14.88
CA LEU A 61 -2.33 2.90 15.05
C LEU A 61 -2.17 3.24 16.54
N VAL A 62 -0.93 3.38 16.99
CA VAL A 62 -0.66 3.99 18.30
C VAL A 62 -0.55 5.49 18.03
N VAL A 63 -1.49 6.29 18.53
CA VAL A 63 -1.54 7.73 18.26
C VAL A 63 -1.69 8.50 19.54
N GLN A 64 -0.89 9.56 19.70
CA GLN A 64 -0.95 10.42 20.88
C GLN A 64 -1.19 11.87 20.46
N ALA A 65 -2.29 12.43 20.94
CA ALA A 65 -2.57 13.86 20.82
C ALA A 65 -1.80 14.60 21.93
N LEU A 66 -0.92 15.52 21.55
CA LEU A 66 -0.07 16.24 22.49
C LEU A 66 -0.59 17.68 22.67
N PRO A 67 -0.88 18.13 23.90
CA PRO A 67 -1.56 19.40 24.15
C PRO A 67 -0.62 20.61 24.06
N SER A 68 0.69 20.42 24.13
CA SER A 68 1.64 21.53 24.20
C SER A 68 3.01 21.17 23.63
N ALA A 69 3.79 22.19 23.27
CA ALA A 69 5.17 22.04 22.83
C ALA A 69 6.05 21.36 23.90
N ALA A 70 5.81 21.65 25.18
CA ALA A 70 6.53 21.01 26.29
C ALA A 70 6.23 19.51 26.39
N ALA A 71 4.95 19.12 26.27
CA ALA A 71 4.55 17.71 26.24
C ALA A 71 5.15 16.98 25.03
N PHE A 72 5.25 17.66 23.89
CA PHE A 72 5.91 17.13 22.70
C PHE A 72 7.41 16.90 22.87
N GLN A 73 8.13 17.89 23.41
CA GLN A 73 9.56 17.77 23.67
C GLN A 73 9.88 16.67 24.70
N ALA A 74 9.04 16.51 25.73
CA ALA A 74 9.19 15.40 26.67
C ALA A 74 8.96 14.04 25.99
N SER A 75 7.86 13.92 25.24
CA SER A 75 7.45 12.64 24.63
C SER A 75 8.40 12.18 23.53
N ILE A 76 9.00 13.09 22.75
CA ILE A 76 9.92 12.71 21.67
C ILE A 76 11.27 12.20 22.18
N GLY A 77 11.73 12.69 23.33
CA GLY A 77 12.95 12.24 23.98
C GLY A 77 12.82 10.86 24.62
N GLU A 78 11.62 10.54 25.13
CA GLU A 78 11.32 9.25 25.77
C GLU A 78 10.90 8.18 24.74
N TYR A 79 10.02 8.53 23.79
CA TYR A 79 9.52 7.63 22.76
C TYR A 79 9.59 8.28 21.37
N PRO A 80 10.51 7.87 20.49
CA PRO A 80 10.62 8.46 19.16
C PRO A 80 9.42 8.03 18.29
N PRO A 81 8.65 8.98 17.71
CA PRO A 81 7.48 8.66 16.93
C PRO A 81 7.82 8.11 15.53
N SER A 82 6.86 7.42 14.91
CA SER A 82 6.95 6.99 13.50
C SER A 82 6.62 8.12 12.53
N ALA A 83 5.76 9.06 12.92
CA ALA A 83 5.43 10.26 12.17
C ALA A 83 4.88 11.35 13.11
N ILE A 84 4.97 12.60 12.64
CA ILE A 84 4.43 13.77 13.33
C ILE A 84 3.42 14.45 12.41
N ILE A 85 2.27 14.79 12.96
CA ILE A 85 1.24 15.59 12.31
C ILE A 85 1.15 16.90 13.06
N MET A 86 1.44 18.00 12.37
CA MET A 86 1.60 19.31 13.00
C MET A 86 0.77 20.37 12.30
N ASP A 87 -0.04 21.05 13.07
CA ASP A 87 -0.68 22.29 12.66
C ASP A 87 0.39 23.39 12.52
N VAL A 88 0.38 24.11 11.40
CA VAL A 88 1.34 25.20 11.13
C VAL A 88 1.29 26.27 12.22
N ASP A 89 0.11 26.48 12.81
CA ASP A 89 -0.16 27.47 13.84
C ASP A 89 -0.29 26.82 15.24
N PHE A 90 0.25 25.61 15.42
CA PHE A 90 0.30 24.97 16.72
C PHE A 90 1.00 25.86 17.75
N ASN A 91 0.27 26.24 18.80
CA ASN A 91 0.73 27.15 19.86
C ASN A 91 0.97 28.61 19.39
N GLY A 92 0.35 29.02 18.29
CA GLY A 92 0.38 30.39 17.76
C GLY A 92 0.84 30.45 16.31
N ALA A 93 0.64 31.61 15.67
CA ALA A 93 0.92 31.80 14.25
C ALA A 93 2.36 31.39 13.87
N GLY A 94 2.48 30.41 12.98
CA GLY A 94 3.75 29.85 12.49
C GLY A 94 4.61 29.13 13.53
N GLN A 95 4.16 28.98 14.77
CA GLN A 95 4.95 28.36 15.85
C GLN A 95 5.11 26.85 15.65
N GLY A 96 4.14 26.19 15.01
CA GLY A 96 4.27 24.78 14.63
C GLY A 96 5.44 24.56 13.67
N LEU A 97 5.60 25.43 12.67
CA LEU A 97 6.72 25.35 11.72
C LEU A 97 8.08 25.45 12.42
N LEU A 98 8.21 26.39 13.37
CA LEU A 98 9.44 26.58 14.14
C LEU A 98 9.72 25.38 15.05
N LEU A 99 8.70 24.86 15.73
CA LEU A 99 8.81 23.70 16.60
C LEU A 99 9.26 22.45 15.83
N ALA A 100 8.68 22.20 14.64
CA ALA A 100 9.09 21.13 13.76
C ALA A 100 10.56 21.26 13.33
N ALA A 101 10.97 22.45 12.89
CA ALA A 101 12.35 22.71 12.45
C ALA A 101 13.37 22.47 13.57
N GLN A 102 13.08 22.92 14.79
CA GLN A 102 13.94 22.72 15.96
C GLN A 102 14.13 21.24 16.28
N VAL A 103 13.04 20.47 16.28
CA VAL A 103 13.07 19.05 16.60
C VAL A 103 13.88 18.26 15.57
N GLN A 104 13.74 18.58 14.29
CA GLN A 104 14.45 17.87 13.22
C GLN A 104 15.97 18.09 13.26
N GLN A 105 16.45 19.23 13.75
CA GLN A 105 17.88 19.53 13.86
C GLN A 105 18.60 18.68 14.92
N GLY A 106 17.88 18.21 15.95
CA GLY A 106 18.43 17.42 17.05
C GLY A 106 18.47 15.90 16.79
N LEU A 107 17.98 15.43 15.64
CA LEU A 107 17.78 14.00 15.38
C LEU A 107 18.78 13.46 14.36
N ALA A 108 19.34 12.27 14.63
CA ALA A 108 20.23 11.58 13.70
C ALA A 108 19.51 11.10 12.42
N ARG A 109 18.19 10.90 12.48
CA ARG A 109 17.33 10.57 11.34
C ARG A 109 16.06 11.40 11.40
N HIS A 110 15.74 12.06 10.30
CA HIS A 110 14.52 12.85 10.19
C HIS A 110 13.27 11.99 10.39
N ILE A 111 12.34 12.50 11.17
CA ILE A 111 11.03 11.86 11.39
C ILE A 111 10.08 12.35 10.28
N PRO A 112 9.29 11.47 9.65
CA PRO A 112 8.26 11.89 8.70
C PRO A 112 7.30 12.91 9.30
N LEU A 113 7.10 14.03 8.59
CA LEU A 113 6.34 15.17 9.10
C LEU A 113 5.27 15.62 8.10
N LEU A 114 4.02 15.68 8.57
CA LEU A 114 2.84 16.12 7.84
C LEU A 114 2.37 17.44 8.41
N PHE A 115 2.32 18.49 7.61
CA PHE A 115 1.74 19.76 8.04
C PHE A 115 0.26 19.84 7.72
N PHE A 116 -0.47 20.54 8.59
CA PHE A 116 -1.88 20.85 8.40
C PHE A 116 -2.12 22.35 8.62
N SER A 117 -3.04 22.91 7.84
CA SER A 117 -3.58 24.26 8.05
C SER A 117 -5.10 24.25 7.87
N HIS A 118 -5.81 25.00 8.72
CA HIS A 118 -7.25 25.21 8.58
C HIS A 118 -7.61 26.01 7.32
N HIS A 119 -6.72 26.89 6.87
CA HIS A 119 -6.95 27.77 5.73
C HIS A 119 -5.93 27.53 4.62
N GLU A 120 -6.23 28.02 3.41
CA GLU A 120 -5.22 28.07 2.36
C GLU A 120 -4.04 28.92 2.82
N THR A 121 -2.85 28.33 2.71
CA THR A 121 -1.60 28.98 3.11
C THR A 121 -0.87 29.53 1.90
N ASP A 122 -0.22 30.67 2.10
CA ASP A 122 0.65 31.29 1.11
C ASP A 122 1.92 30.46 0.83
N THR A 123 2.61 30.81 -0.27
CA THR A 123 3.84 30.14 -0.68
C THR A 123 4.96 30.20 0.38
N PRO A 124 5.20 31.35 1.06
CA PRO A 124 6.17 31.41 2.17
C PRO A 124 5.93 30.37 3.27
N THR A 125 4.68 30.18 3.72
CA THR A 125 4.33 29.21 4.76
C THR A 125 4.59 27.77 4.27
N ARG A 126 4.18 27.45 3.04
CA ARG A 126 4.46 26.13 2.42
C ARG A 126 5.96 25.88 2.28
N LEU A 127 6.74 26.90 1.95
CA LEU A 127 8.19 26.78 1.83
C LEU A 127 8.86 26.57 3.20
N ALA A 128 8.38 27.24 4.24
CA ALA A 128 8.83 27.02 5.61
C ALA A 128 8.53 25.58 6.09
N ALA A 129 7.36 25.04 5.73
CA ALA A 129 7.00 23.65 6.02
C ALA A 129 7.97 22.65 5.36
N VAL A 130 8.29 22.84 4.08
CA VAL A 130 9.27 21.99 3.39
C VAL A 130 10.67 22.10 4.02
N ARG A 131 11.10 23.32 4.36
CA ARG A 131 12.40 23.57 5.03
C ARG A 131 12.50 22.95 6.41
N ALA A 132 11.37 22.82 7.11
CA ALA A 132 11.26 22.12 8.39
C ALA A 132 11.22 20.58 8.22
N GLY A 133 11.37 20.05 7.00
CA GLY A 133 11.35 18.62 6.72
C GLY A 133 9.96 18.04 6.48
N GLY A 134 8.95 18.88 6.23
CA GLY A 134 7.60 18.46 5.87
C GLY A 134 7.59 17.68 4.55
N GLN A 135 6.98 16.49 4.57
CA GLN A 135 6.87 15.59 3.41
C GLN A 135 5.54 15.75 2.67
N ASP A 136 4.49 16.20 3.36
CA ASP A 136 3.17 16.44 2.77
C ASP A 136 2.44 17.55 3.55
N PHE A 137 1.40 18.12 2.95
CA PHE A 137 0.68 19.29 3.44
C PHE A 137 -0.83 19.18 3.19
N LEU A 138 -1.62 19.23 4.26
CA LEU A 138 -3.09 19.19 4.22
C LEU A 138 -3.70 20.58 4.51
N THR A 139 -4.79 20.90 3.82
CA THR A 139 -5.55 22.14 4.01
C THR A 139 -7.02 21.86 4.24
N GLY A 140 -7.67 22.62 5.13
CA GLY A 140 -9.12 22.61 5.33
C GLY A 140 -9.56 21.71 6.49
N THR A 141 -10.42 20.72 6.23
CA THR A 141 -10.92 19.80 7.27
C THR A 141 -10.07 18.54 7.36
N LEU A 142 -9.44 18.33 8.50
CA LEU A 142 -8.76 17.07 8.81
C LEU A 142 -9.79 15.97 9.15
N GLU A 143 -9.80 14.89 8.38
CA GLU A 143 -10.59 13.67 8.60
C GLU A 143 -9.67 12.48 8.93
N ALA A 144 -10.09 11.61 9.85
CA ALA A 144 -9.28 10.46 10.27
C ALA A 144 -8.92 9.52 9.12
N SER A 145 -9.80 9.31 8.13
CA SER A 145 -9.51 8.45 6.98
C SER A 145 -8.42 9.01 6.07
N SER A 146 -8.47 10.31 5.78
CA SER A 146 -7.46 11.00 4.96
C SER A 146 -6.11 11.01 5.68
N LEU A 147 -6.16 11.31 6.99
CA LEU A 147 -4.99 11.27 7.83
C LEU A 147 -4.38 9.87 7.92
N LEU A 148 -5.20 8.82 8.08
CA LEU A 148 -4.76 7.43 8.13
C LEU A 148 -4.02 7.06 6.85
N GLU A 149 -4.55 7.39 5.68
CA GLU A 149 -3.89 7.13 4.39
C GLU A 149 -2.52 7.83 4.31
N LYS A 150 -2.46 9.12 4.67
CA LYS A 150 -1.20 9.88 4.68
C LYS A 150 -0.20 9.33 5.69
N VAL A 151 -0.66 9.01 6.89
CA VAL A 151 0.17 8.40 7.93
C VAL A 151 0.64 7.02 7.50
N GLU A 152 -0.19 6.19 6.89
CA GLU A 152 0.23 4.92 6.30
C GLU A 152 1.31 5.14 5.24
N LEU A 153 1.18 6.12 4.35
CA LEU A 153 2.21 6.43 3.35
C LEU A 153 3.52 6.93 3.96
N LEU A 154 3.45 7.71 5.05
CA LEU A 154 4.61 8.30 5.73
C LEU A 154 5.31 7.34 6.71
N THR A 155 4.52 6.53 7.43
CA THR A 155 4.98 5.60 8.48
C THR A 155 5.24 4.20 7.95
N ASN A 156 4.53 3.79 6.89
CA ASN A 156 5.14 2.88 5.92
C ASN A 156 6.20 3.67 5.15
N ALA A 157 7.27 4.03 5.86
CA ALA A 157 8.55 3.50 5.43
C ALA A 157 8.39 1.97 5.33
N THR A 158 7.69 1.52 4.28
CA THR A 158 8.13 0.36 3.55
C THR A 158 9.63 0.52 3.54
N GLN A 159 10.35 -0.44 4.14
CA GLN A 159 11.54 -0.92 3.46
C GLN A 159 11.11 -0.95 2.00
N HIS A 160 11.50 0.06 1.22
CA HIS A 160 11.00 0.20 -0.14
C HIS A 160 11.35 -1.14 -0.74
N ASP A 161 10.33 -1.88 -1.20
CA ASP A 161 10.60 -3.14 -1.86
C ASP A 161 11.65 -2.79 -2.91
N PRO A 162 12.86 -3.38 -2.84
CA PRO A 162 14.00 -2.87 -3.56
C PRO A 162 13.63 -2.72 -5.03
N LEU A 163 14.01 -1.62 -5.68
CA LEU A 163 13.64 -1.38 -7.08
C LEU A 163 14.07 -2.58 -7.91
N ARG A 164 13.12 -3.15 -8.66
CA ARG A 164 13.33 -4.33 -9.49
C ARG A 164 13.71 -3.86 -10.89
N VAL A 165 14.93 -4.13 -11.32
CA VAL A 165 15.44 -3.68 -12.62
C VAL A 165 15.71 -4.88 -13.50
N LEU A 166 15.00 -4.98 -14.62
CA LEU A 166 15.25 -5.98 -15.65
C LEU A 166 16.25 -5.41 -16.66
N ILE A 167 17.35 -6.11 -16.88
CA ILE A 167 18.41 -5.71 -17.80
C ILE A 167 18.38 -6.65 -18.99
N ILE A 168 18.17 -6.12 -20.19
CA ILE A 168 18.11 -6.88 -21.44
C ILE A 168 19.28 -6.41 -22.31
N ASP A 169 20.32 -7.24 -22.40
CA ASP A 169 21.58 -6.94 -23.10
C ASP A 169 22.19 -8.26 -23.56
N ASP A 170 22.52 -8.37 -24.85
CA ASP A 170 23.07 -9.59 -25.45
C ASP A 170 24.50 -9.89 -24.97
N SER A 171 25.22 -8.84 -24.56
CA SER A 171 26.54 -8.93 -23.99
C SER A 171 26.46 -9.28 -22.51
N ARG A 172 26.65 -10.57 -22.21
CA ARG A 172 26.70 -11.09 -20.83
C ARG A 172 27.63 -10.28 -19.91
N THR A 173 28.75 -9.79 -20.43
CA THR A 173 29.71 -8.98 -19.65
C THR A 173 29.11 -7.62 -19.26
N GLN A 174 28.43 -6.94 -20.19
CA GLN A 174 27.80 -5.64 -19.93
C GLN A 174 26.59 -5.79 -19.00
N ALA A 175 25.77 -6.81 -19.23
CA ALA A 175 24.65 -7.17 -18.37
C ALA A 175 25.11 -7.36 -16.92
N LEU A 176 26.15 -8.19 -16.69
CA LEU A 176 26.70 -8.45 -15.35
C LEU A 176 27.32 -7.21 -14.70
N TYR A 177 27.95 -6.33 -15.48
CA TYR A 177 28.48 -5.07 -14.96
C TYR A 177 27.35 -4.17 -14.46
N THR A 178 26.32 -3.94 -15.28
CA THR A 178 25.13 -3.15 -14.94
C THR A 178 24.43 -3.73 -13.71
N GLU A 179 24.27 -5.05 -13.68
CA GLU A 179 23.68 -5.80 -12.57
C GLU A 179 24.42 -5.52 -11.26
N ARG A 180 25.76 -5.68 -11.24
CA ARG A 180 26.58 -5.41 -10.05
C ARG A 180 26.50 -3.97 -9.58
N VAL A 181 26.54 -3.01 -10.51
CA VAL A 181 26.45 -1.59 -10.18
C VAL A 181 25.13 -1.27 -9.49
N LEU A 182 24.01 -1.76 -10.02
CA LEU A 182 22.68 -1.49 -9.47
C LEU A 182 22.40 -2.28 -8.18
N ALA A 183 22.84 -3.55 -8.12
CA ALA A 183 22.73 -4.37 -6.92
C ALA A 183 23.50 -3.75 -5.74
N SER A 184 24.70 -3.18 -5.98
CA SER A 184 25.47 -2.46 -4.96
C SER A 184 24.75 -1.22 -4.39
N ALA A 185 23.78 -0.69 -5.14
CA ALA A 185 22.96 0.45 -4.76
C ALA A 185 21.63 0.04 -4.09
N GLY A 186 21.46 -1.25 -3.76
CA GLY A 186 20.30 -1.79 -3.06
C GLY A 186 19.09 -2.07 -3.95
N MET A 187 19.29 -2.31 -5.25
CA MET A 187 18.23 -2.69 -6.20
C MET A 187 18.24 -4.21 -6.43
N ILE A 188 17.07 -4.81 -6.65
CA ILE A 188 16.99 -6.20 -7.10
C ILE A 188 17.10 -6.20 -8.61
N THR A 189 18.07 -6.92 -9.15
CA THR A 189 18.33 -6.95 -10.59
C THR A 189 18.17 -8.34 -11.15
N ARG A 190 17.75 -8.42 -12.41
CA ARG A 190 17.77 -9.65 -13.19
C ARG A 190 18.23 -9.31 -14.61
N SER A 191 19.13 -10.13 -15.15
CA SER A 191 19.66 -9.96 -16.50
C SER A 191 19.12 -11.03 -17.45
N LEU A 192 18.82 -10.61 -18.68
CA LEU A 192 18.34 -11.46 -19.76
C LEU A 192 19.18 -11.20 -21.01
N THR A 193 19.81 -12.24 -21.56
CA THR A 193 20.65 -12.15 -22.77
C THR A 193 19.92 -12.54 -24.05
N ASP A 194 18.77 -13.19 -23.94
CA ASP A 194 17.94 -13.60 -25.07
C ASP A 194 16.66 -12.76 -25.10
N PRO A 195 16.51 -11.80 -26.05
CA PRO A 195 15.38 -10.89 -26.09
C PRO A 195 14.03 -11.59 -26.34
N ILE A 196 14.02 -12.81 -26.90
CA ILE A 196 12.78 -13.54 -27.19
C ILE A 196 12.03 -13.91 -25.89
N ARG A 197 12.75 -14.11 -24.79
CA ARG A 197 12.17 -14.49 -23.49
C ARG A 197 11.62 -13.32 -22.69
N THR A 198 11.71 -12.09 -23.20
CA THR A 198 11.37 -10.85 -22.49
C THR A 198 9.97 -10.88 -21.88
N MET A 199 8.95 -11.27 -22.62
CA MET A 199 7.56 -11.24 -22.13
C MET A 199 7.32 -12.22 -20.98
N ALA A 200 7.91 -13.41 -21.03
CA ALA A 200 7.84 -14.39 -19.95
C ALA A 200 8.57 -13.88 -18.70
N GLU A 201 9.72 -13.24 -18.90
CA GLU A 201 10.53 -12.66 -17.82
C GLU A 201 9.83 -11.48 -17.16
N LEU A 202 9.14 -10.63 -17.93
CA LEU A 202 8.35 -9.53 -17.41
C LEU A 202 7.20 -10.01 -16.51
N ALA A 203 6.54 -11.11 -16.89
CA ALA A 203 5.45 -11.68 -16.10
C ALA A 203 5.92 -12.24 -14.76
N ASP A 204 7.08 -12.92 -14.74
CA ASP A 204 7.66 -13.48 -13.52
C ASP A 204 8.31 -12.40 -12.64
N PHE A 205 9.19 -11.59 -13.25
CA PHE A 205 10.00 -10.64 -12.53
C PHE A 205 9.28 -9.32 -12.21
N GLN A 206 8.24 -8.92 -12.94
CA GLN A 206 7.49 -7.68 -12.66
C GLN A 206 8.39 -6.47 -12.32
N PRO A 207 9.28 -6.05 -13.23
CA PRO A 207 10.22 -4.98 -12.95
C PRO A 207 9.53 -3.62 -12.75
N ASP A 208 10.17 -2.76 -11.95
CA ASP A 208 9.86 -1.33 -11.84
C ASP A 208 10.52 -0.50 -12.96
N LEU A 209 11.53 -1.05 -13.62
CA LEU A 209 12.25 -0.41 -14.72
C LEU A 209 12.93 -1.46 -15.61
N ILE A 210 12.96 -1.18 -16.90
CA ILE A 210 13.65 -2.00 -17.91
C ILE A 210 14.85 -1.21 -18.42
N ILE A 211 16.02 -1.83 -18.44
CA ILE A 211 17.21 -1.37 -19.12
C ILE A 211 17.37 -2.22 -20.36
N LEU A 212 17.52 -1.59 -21.51
CA LEU A 212 17.49 -2.28 -22.79
C LEU A 212 18.68 -1.85 -23.65
N ASP A 213 19.44 -2.79 -24.19
CA ASP A 213 20.44 -2.45 -25.20
C ASP A 213 19.77 -2.02 -26.51
N LEU A 214 20.34 -1.04 -27.20
CA LEU A 214 19.76 -0.51 -28.43
C LEU A 214 19.87 -1.51 -29.59
N TYR A 215 20.95 -2.29 -29.60
CA TYR A 215 21.23 -3.25 -30.66
C TYR A 215 21.47 -4.63 -30.05
N MET A 216 20.65 -5.61 -30.43
CA MET A 216 20.79 -7.00 -30.00
C MET A 216 20.63 -7.93 -31.20
N PRO A 217 21.20 -9.15 -31.15
CA PRO A 217 20.89 -10.19 -32.12
C PRO A 217 19.38 -10.50 -32.10
N ALA A 218 18.80 -10.71 -33.27
CA ALA A 218 17.37 -10.98 -33.54
C ALA A 218 16.40 -9.78 -33.51
N CYS A 219 16.61 -8.75 -32.69
CA CYS A 219 15.77 -7.54 -32.72
C CYS A 219 16.51 -6.31 -32.19
N THR A 220 16.11 -5.13 -32.64
CA THR A 220 16.57 -3.87 -32.06
C THR A 220 15.84 -3.56 -30.75
N GLY A 221 16.45 -2.70 -29.94
CA GLY A 221 15.86 -2.25 -28.70
C GLY A 221 14.49 -1.59 -28.87
N PRO A 222 14.33 -0.65 -29.83
CA PRO A 222 13.05 0.00 -30.10
C PRO A 222 11.94 -0.96 -30.58
N GLU A 223 12.28 -1.97 -31.41
CA GLU A 223 11.32 -3.02 -31.80
C GLU A 223 10.82 -3.80 -30.59
N LEU A 224 11.72 -4.20 -29.68
CA LEU A 224 11.34 -4.90 -28.46
C LEU A 224 10.52 -3.99 -27.52
N ALA A 225 10.87 -2.71 -27.41
CA ALA A 225 10.09 -1.75 -26.64
C ALA A 225 8.66 -1.63 -27.16
N LYS A 226 8.45 -1.55 -28.49
CA LYS A 226 7.09 -1.58 -29.10
C LYS A 226 6.32 -2.84 -28.71
N VAL A 227 6.96 -4.01 -28.75
CA VAL A 227 6.34 -5.27 -28.31
C VAL A 227 5.92 -5.21 -26.84
N ILE A 228 6.76 -4.69 -25.96
CA ILE A 228 6.44 -4.50 -24.53
C ILE A 228 5.26 -3.54 -24.37
N ARG A 229 5.22 -2.45 -25.16
CA ARG A 229 4.16 -1.43 -25.10
C ARG A 229 2.80 -1.89 -25.66
N HIS A 230 2.75 -2.95 -26.48
CA HIS A 230 1.48 -3.55 -26.89
C HIS A 230 0.70 -4.20 -25.74
N SER A 231 1.36 -4.45 -24.61
CA SER A 231 0.72 -4.96 -23.40
C SER A 231 0.44 -3.81 -22.44
N ASP A 232 -0.85 -3.47 -22.24
CA ASP A 232 -1.32 -2.40 -21.35
C ASP A 232 -0.69 -2.47 -19.94
N ARG A 233 -0.43 -3.70 -19.46
CA ARG A 233 0.24 -3.98 -18.20
C ARG A 233 1.61 -3.31 -18.04
N TYR A 234 2.37 -3.16 -19.14
CA TYR A 234 3.75 -2.66 -19.12
C TYR A 234 3.90 -1.26 -19.71
N VAL A 235 2.81 -0.63 -20.18
CA VAL A 235 2.82 0.73 -20.75
C VAL A 235 3.42 1.77 -19.80
N SER A 236 3.25 1.58 -18.48
CA SER A 236 3.76 2.50 -17.45
C SER A 236 5.16 2.16 -16.92
N VAL A 237 5.76 1.04 -17.34
CA VAL A 237 7.09 0.64 -16.87
C VAL A 237 8.15 1.43 -17.63
N PRO A 238 9.02 2.22 -16.98
CA PRO A 238 10.01 3.01 -17.67
C PRO A 238 11.05 2.12 -18.39
N ILE A 239 11.39 2.48 -19.63
CA ILE A 239 12.43 1.83 -20.44
C ILE A 239 13.59 2.82 -20.62
N ILE A 240 14.80 2.41 -20.19
CA ILE A 240 16.04 3.16 -20.43
C ILE A 240 16.86 2.42 -21.48
N TYR A 241 17.19 3.08 -22.58
CA TYR A 241 18.12 2.52 -23.56
C TYR A 241 19.57 2.71 -23.12
N LEU A 242 20.40 1.68 -23.26
CA LEU A 242 21.85 1.82 -23.27
C LEU A 242 22.32 1.80 -24.73
N SER A 243 23.13 2.76 -25.13
CA SER A 243 23.56 2.89 -26.53
C SER A 243 25.04 3.23 -26.64
N ALA A 244 25.74 2.68 -27.62
CA ALA A 244 27.08 3.16 -28.03
C ALA A 244 27.00 4.19 -29.18
N GLU A 245 25.79 4.51 -29.65
CA GLU A 245 25.54 5.51 -30.70
C GLU A 245 25.68 6.92 -30.12
N ASP A 246 26.43 7.78 -30.79
CA ASP A 246 26.66 9.18 -30.42
C ASP A 246 25.76 10.15 -31.23
N ASP A 247 25.09 9.65 -32.27
CA ASP A 247 24.17 10.42 -33.11
C ASP A 247 22.85 10.73 -32.37
N LEU A 248 22.62 12.03 -32.14
CA LEU A 248 21.45 12.53 -31.41
C LEU A 248 20.13 12.24 -32.14
N ASP A 249 20.11 12.28 -33.49
CA ASP A 249 18.88 12.09 -34.24
C ASP A 249 18.39 10.64 -34.11
N LYS A 250 19.30 9.67 -34.23
CA LYS A 250 18.99 8.25 -33.99
C LYS A 250 18.58 7.96 -32.54
N GLN A 251 19.16 8.67 -31.57
CA GLN A 251 18.76 8.55 -30.17
C GLN A 251 17.32 9.08 -29.96
N LEU A 252 16.97 10.19 -30.59
CA LEU A 252 15.62 10.78 -30.52
C LEU A 252 14.57 9.91 -31.23
N ASP A 253 14.93 9.28 -32.35
CA ASP A 253 14.07 8.32 -33.03
C ASP A 253 13.74 7.14 -32.10
N ALA A 254 14.75 6.56 -31.44
CA ALA A 254 14.55 5.49 -30.47
C ALA A 254 13.66 5.89 -29.28
N MET A 255 13.76 7.14 -28.80
CA MET A 255 12.89 7.66 -27.74
C MET A 255 11.42 7.73 -28.18
N SER A 256 11.17 8.06 -29.44
CA SER A 256 9.82 8.15 -30.00
C SER A 256 9.11 6.79 -30.09
N GLU A 257 9.87 5.69 -29.95
CA GLU A 257 9.39 4.31 -30.02
C GLU A 257 9.13 3.65 -28.65
N GLY A 258 8.97 4.46 -27.60
CA GLY A 258 8.51 3.97 -26.29
C GLY A 258 9.59 3.92 -25.21
N GLY A 259 10.76 4.52 -25.45
CA GLY A 259 11.78 4.77 -24.42
C GLY A 259 11.48 6.01 -23.58
N ASP A 260 11.88 5.96 -22.31
CA ASP A 260 11.70 7.06 -21.35
C ASP A 260 12.99 7.87 -21.13
N ASP A 261 14.13 7.25 -21.41
CA ASP A 261 15.46 7.83 -21.27
C ASP A 261 16.49 7.05 -22.08
N PHE A 262 17.68 7.63 -22.27
CA PHE A 262 18.82 6.92 -22.84
C PHE A 262 20.11 7.24 -22.09
N LEU A 263 21.06 6.31 -22.12
CA LEU A 263 22.39 6.45 -21.55
C LEU A 263 23.45 5.99 -22.57
N THR A 264 24.30 6.92 -22.99
CA THR A 264 25.42 6.63 -23.88
C THR A 264 26.54 5.90 -23.13
N LYS A 265 27.00 4.78 -23.69
CA LYS A 265 28.13 3.97 -23.24
C LYS A 265 29.44 4.63 -23.75
N PRO A 266 30.48 4.76 -22.92
CA PRO A 266 30.58 4.36 -21.52
C PRO A 266 29.98 5.39 -20.55
N PHE A 267 29.20 4.93 -19.57
CA PHE A 267 28.61 5.77 -18.53
C PHE A 267 29.26 5.55 -17.16
N ARG A 268 29.24 6.59 -16.32
CA ARG A 268 29.68 6.49 -14.92
C ARG A 268 28.63 5.76 -14.08
N SER A 269 29.06 4.89 -13.17
CA SER A 269 28.16 4.10 -12.31
C SER A 269 27.16 4.97 -11.52
N ARG A 270 27.61 6.13 -11.01
CA ARG A 270 26.74 7.08 -10.31
C ARG A 270 25.64 7.67 -11.20
N HIS A 271 25.94 7.90 -12.48
CA HIS A 271 24.95 8.41 -13.44
C HIS A 271 23.84 7.36 -13.64
N LEU A 272 24.23 6.12 -13.96
CA LEU A 272 23.30 5.00 -14.11
C LEU A 272 22.40 4.83 -12.88
N ILE A 273 22.98 4.76 -11.68
CA ILE A 273 22.23 4.57 -10.43
C ILE A 273 21.21 5.70 -10.22
N THR A 274 21.62 6.95 -10.48
CA THR A 274 20.74 8.12 -10.25
C THR A 274 19.59 8.15 -11.25
N THR A 275 19.88 7.89 -12.54
CA THR A 275 18.86 7.86 -13.59
C THR A 275 17.84 6.75 -13.33
N VAL A 276 18.31 5.52 -13.08
CA VAL A 276 17.45 4.37 -12.77
C VAL A 276 16.58 4.66 -11.54
N ARG A 277 17.19 5.12 -10.45
CA ARG A 277 16.46 5.42 -9.21
C ARG A 277 15.38 6.47 -9.43
N ASN A 278 15.70 7.58 -10.10
CA ASN A 278 14.76 8.66 -10.32
C ASN A 278 13.59 8.25 -11.22
N ARG A 279 13.87 7.54 -12.32
CA ARG A 279 12.84 7.07 -13.26
C ARG A 279 11.93 6.02 -12.62
N ALA A 280 12.52 5.00 -11.99
CA ALA A 280 11.75 3.94 -11.33
C ALA A 280 10.94 4.47 -10.14
N ALA A 281 11.51 5.36 -9.30
CA ALA A 281 10.77 5.97 -8.20
C ALA A 281 9.61 6.84 -8.70
N ARG A 282 9.81 7.64 -9.75
CA ARG A 282 8.75 8.47 -10.35
C ARG A 282 7.63 7.60 -10.91
N ALA A 283 7.97 6.56 -11.68
CA ALA A 283 6.99 5.64 -12.23
C ALA A 283 6.21 4.92 -11.12
N ARG A 284 6.90 4.45 -10.07
CA ARG A 284 6.28 3.82 -8.90
C ARG A 284 5.34 4.79 -8.17
N HIS A 285 5.73 6.05 -7.99
CA HIS A 285 4.86 7.07 -7.38
C HIS A 285 3.62 7.38 -8.22
N LEU A 286 3.77 7.49 -9.55
CA LEU A 286 2.66 7.73 -10.45
C LEU A 286 1.71 6.51 -10.47
N LYS A 287 2.27 5.31 -10.56
CA LYS A 287 1.54 4.05 -10.48
C LYS A 287 0.80 3.94 -9.15
N ALA A 288 1.42 4.27 -8.02
CA ALA A 288 0.78 4.23 -6.71
C ALA A 288 -0.49 5.10 -6.63
N ARG A 289 -0.54 6.23 -7.36
CA ARG A 289 -1.75 7.06 -7.47
C ARG A 289 -2.80 6.50 -8.42
N MET A 290 -2.37 5.78 -9.46
CA MET A 290 -3.24 5.20 -10.48
C MET A 290 -3.80 3.83 -10.10
N VAL A 291 -3.18 3.09 -9.18
CA VAL A 291 -3.58 1.72 -8.81
C VAL A 291 -4.45 1.67 -7.57
N ARG A 292 -4.65 2.80 -6.88
CA ARG A 292 -5.40 2.87 -5.64
C ARG A 292 -6.76 3.53 -5.85
N ASP A 293 -7.76 3.07 -5.13
CA ASP A 293 -9.06 3.72 -5.02
C ASP A 293 -8.96 4.94 -4.09
N SER A 294 -9.48 6.08 -4.52
CA SER A 294 -9.34 7.36 -3.83
C SER A 294 -10.11 7.46 -2.51
N LEU A 295 -11.13 6.61 -2.31
CA LEU A 295 -11.95 6.65 -1.10
C LEU A 295 -11.35 5.77 0.01
N THR A 296 -10.79 4.62 -0.36
CA THR A 296 -10.39 3.56 0.57
C THR A 296 -8.87 3.35 0.65
N GLY A 297 -8.11 3.81 -0.32
CA GLY A 297 -6.68 3.52 -0.45
C GLY A 297 -6.38 2.03 -0.71
N LEU A 298 -7.39 1.21 -1.02
CA LEU A 298 -7.22 -0.16 -1.51
C LEU A 298 -6.80 -0.15 -2.97
N TYR A 299 -6.48 -1.31 -3.55
CA TYR A 299 -6.33 -1.39 -5.00
C TYR A 299 -7.65 -1.05 -5.70
N ASN A 300 -7.59 -0.41 -6.85
CA ASN A 300 -8.79 -0.20 -7.65
C ASN A 300 -9.16 -1.47 -8.44
N HIS A 301 -10.33 -1.42 -9.07
CA HIS A 301 -10.89 -2.48 -9.94
C HIS A 301 -9.86 -3.04 -10.92
N THR A 302 -9.24 -2.16 -11.71
CA THR A 302 -8.31 -2.58 -12.76
C THR A 302 -7.10 -3.30 -12.17
N HIS A 303 -6.55 -2.79 -11.07
CA HIS A 303 -5.34 -3.34 -10.50
C HIS A 303 -5.58 -4.64 -9.72
N ILE A 304 -6.71 -4.78 -9.02
CA ILE A 304 -7.00 -6.03 -8.29
C ILE A 304 -7.22 -7.22 -9.24
N LEU A 305 -7.82 -6.98 -10.41
CA LEU A 305 -7.93 -8.00 -11.46
C LEU A 305 -6.58 -8.38 -12.07
N GLN A 306 -5.70 -7.40 -12.29
CA GLN A 306 -4.33 -7.68 -12.71
C GLN A 306 -3.58 -8.53 -11.68
N LEU A 307 -3.73 -8.24 -10.40
CA LEU A 307 -3.12 -9.03 -9.33
C LEU A 307 -3.68 -10.46 -9.27
N LEU A 308 -4.98 -10.64 -9.51
CA LEU A 308 -5.59 -11.96 -9.64
C LEU A 308 -4.97 -12.76 -10.79
N GLU A 309 -4.83 -12.13 -11.96
CA GLU A 309 -4.18 -12.74 -13.13
C GLU A 309 -2.73 -13.15 -12.81
N ASP A 310 -1.96 -12.26 -12.20
CA ASP A 310 -0.57 -12.52 -11.81
C ASP A 310 -0.43 -13.68 -10.83
N CYS A 311 -1.31 -13.70 -9.83
CA CYS A 311 -1.34 -14.76 -8.85
C CYS A 311 -1.77 -16.08 -9.48
N SER A 312 -2.68 -16.06 -10.46
CA SER A 312 -3.13 -17.28 -11.16
C SER A 312 -1.98 -17.95 -11.92
N PHE A 313 -1.16 -17.18 -12.64
CA PHE A 313 0.02 -17.69 -13.32
C PHE A 313 1.04 -18.29 -12.35
N ARG A 314 1.31 -17.61 -11.23
CA ARG A 314 2.23 -18.10 -10.18
C ARG A 314 1.71 -19.37 -9.53
N ALA A 315 0.45 -19.38 -9.11
CA ALA A 315 -0.18 -20.50 -8.45
C ALA A 315 -0.20 -21.77 -9.32
N ARG A 316 -0.47 -21.63 -10.63
CA ARG A 316 -0.39 -22.75 -11.59
C ARG A 316 1.02 -23.32 -11.69
N ARG A 317 2.02 -22.45 -11.80
CA ARG A 317 3.42 -22.88 -11.92
C ARG A 317 3.93 -23.56 -10.66
N GLU A 318 3.55 -23.04 -9.49
CA GLU A 318 4.05 -23.50 -8.19
C GLU A 318 3.15 -24.59 -7.55
N GLN A 319 2.06 -24.96 -8.24
CA GLN A 319 1.04 -25.89 -7.75
C GLN A 319 0.53 -25.52 -6.34
N GLN A 320 0.31 -24.23 -6.12
CA GLN A 320 -0.19 -23.69 -4.86
C GLN A 320 -1.67 -23.29 -4.98
N PRO A 321 -2.46 -23.41 -3.91
CA PRO A 321 -3.87 -23.01 -3.95
C PRO A 321 -3.98 -21.49 -4.03
N LEU A 322 -4.91 -20.99 -4.86
CA LEU A 322 -5.25 -19.58 -4.96
C LEU A 322 -6.75 -19.44 -4.75
N SER A 323 -7.17 -18.60 -3.81
CA SER A 323 -8.58 -18.29 -3.60
C SER A 323 -8.88 -16.84 -3.98
N PHE A 324 -10.05 -16.59 -4.54
CA PHE A 324 -10.56 -15.26 -4.86
C PHE A 324 -11.94 -15.06 -4.23
N ALA A 325 -12.19 -13.86 -3.71
CA ALA A 325 -13.47 -13.53 -3.11
C ALA A 325 -14.00 -12.18 -3.60
N MET A 326 -15.31 -12.13 -3.79
CA MET A 326 -16.06 -10.90 -4.07
C MET A 326 -17.02 -10.62 -2.93
N LEU A 327 -17.06 -9.38 -2.47
CA LEU A 327 -17.84 -8.94 -1.30
C LEU A 327 -18.70 -7.75 -1.70
N ASP A 328 -19.87 -7.63 -1.07
CA ASP A 328 -20.77 -6.49 -1.24
C ASP A 328 -21.45 -6.14 0.08
N ILE A 329 -21.52 -4.84 0.38
CA ILE A 329 -22.16 -4.33 1.59
C ILE A 329 -23.68 -4.44 1.46
N ASP A 330 -24.28 -5.20 2.37
CA ASP A 330 -25.69 -5.51 2.31
C ASP A 330 -26.54 -4.25 2.48
N HIS A 331 -27.49 -4.07 1.55
CA HIS A 331 -28.43 -2.95 1.56
C HIS A 331 -27.77 -1.55 1.52
N PHE A 332 -26.57 -1.43 0.91
CA PHE A 332 -25.82 -0.17 0.87
C PHE A 332 -26.62 1.02 0.33
N LYS A 333 -27.41 0.83 -0.73
CA LYS A 333 -28.31 1.88 -1.25
C LYS A 333 -29.25 2.44 -0.17
N LYS A 334 -29.82 1.59 0.70
CA LYS A 334 -30.70 2.04 1.80
C LYS A 334 -29.94 2.85 2.85
N ILE A 335 -28.66 2.56 3.05
CA ILE A 335 -27.79 3.32 3.96
C ILE A 335 -27.63 4.74 3.42
N ASN A 336 -27.29 4.88 2.14
CA ASN A 336 -27.17 6.18 1.48
C ASN A 336 -28.49 6.95 1.46
N ASP A 337 -29.58 6.30 1.08
CA ASP A 337 -30.89 6.94 0.98
C ASP A 337 -31.39 7.46 2.34
N ARG A 338 -31.05 6.78 3.46
CA ARG A 338 -31.51 7.13 4.81
C ARG A 338 -30.58 8.07 5.57
N HIS A 339 -29.27 7.90 5.41
CA HIS A 339 -28.25 8.58 6.22
C HIS A 339 -27.33 9.50 5.41
N GLY A 340 -27.53 9.57 4.08
CA GLY A 340 -26.71 10.34 3.16
C GLY A 340 -25.40 9.66 2.78
N HIS A 341 -24.85 10.09 1.64
CA HIS A 341 -23.58 9.59 1.11
C HIS A 341 -22.40 9.65 2.10
N PRO A 342 -22.23 10.67 2.96
CA PRO A 342 -21.12 10.70 3.93
C PRO A 342 -21.14 9.51 4.90
N MET A 343 -22.32 9.00 5.27
CA MET A 343 -22.43 7.81 6.11
C MET A 343 -22.04 6.55 5.32
N GLY A 344 -22.47 6.44 4.06
CA GLY A 344 -22.05 5.35 3.18
C GLY A 344 -20.55 5.30 2.99
N ASP A 345 -19.91 6.44 2.74
CA ASP A 345 -18.45 6.56 2.61
C ASP A 345 -17.74 6.10 3.88
N ARG A 346 -18.28 6.42 5.06
CA ARG A 346 -17.75 5.96 6.35
C ARG A 346 -17.83 4.45 6.49
N VAL A 347 -18.94 3.84 6.07
CA VAL A 347 -19.13 2.38 6.07
C VAL A 347 -18.15 1.69 5.12
N ILE A 348 -17.98 2.22 3.89
CA ILE A 348 -17.02 1.70 2.91
C ILE A 348 -15.59 1.77 3.47
N LYS A 349 -15.18 2.92 3.98
CA LYS A 349 -13.85 3.12 4.59
C LYS A 349 -13.62 2.17 5.76
N SER A 350 -14.64 1.95 6.59
CA SER A 350 -14.59 1.03 7.72
C SER A 350 -14.37 -0.42 7.26
N LEU A 351 -15.11 -0.90 6.26
CA LEU A 351 -14.91 -2.24 5.71
C LEU A 351 -13.52 -2.41 5.09
N ALA A 352 -13.10 -1.44 4.26
CA ALA A 352 -11.80 -1.46 3.60
C ALA A 352 -10.65 -1.66 4.59
N LEU A 353 -10.70 -0.93 5.69
CA LEU A 353 -9.70 -1.03 6.72
C LEU A 353 -9.83 -2.32 7.53
N PHE A 354 -11.04 -2.75 7.84
CA PHE A 354 -11.28 -3.99 8.57
C PHE A 354 -10.67 -5.19 7.82
N LEU A 355 -10.79 -5.19 6.48
CA LEU A 355 -10.12 -6.15 5.61
C LEU A 355 -8.59 -6.03 5.71
N LYS A 356 -8.02 -4.83 5.61
CA LYS A 356 -6.56 -4.59 5.75
C LYS A 356 -5.97 -5.12 7.06
N GLN A 357 -6.73 -5.04 8.17
CA GLN A 357 -6.26 -5.46 9.49
C GLN A 357 -6.33 -6.98 9.71
N ARG A 358 -7.30 -7.65 9.08
CA ARG A 358 -7.59 -9.07 9.32
C ARG A 358 -6.93 -10.00 8.31
N LEU A 359 -6.61 -9.49 7.12
CA LEU A 359 -5.95 -10.24 6.06
C LEU A 359 -4.43 -10.06 6.13
N ARG A 360 -3.71 -11.00 5.52
CA ARG A 360 -2.24 -11.01 5.52
C ARG A 360 -1.72 -9.95 4.56
N LYS A 361 -0.47 -9.52 4.75
CA LYS A 361 0.23 -8.64 3.79
C LYS A 361 0.38 -9.27 2.40
N THR A 362 0.35 -10.60 2.32
CA THR A 362 0.39 -11.35 1.06
C THR A 362 -0.95 -11.39 0.34
N ASP A 363 -2.04 -11.02 1.02
CA ASP A 363 -3.37 -10.97 0.42
C ASP A 363 -3.56 -9.60 -0.21
N PHE A 364 -4.15 -9.58 -1.41
CA PHE A 364 -4.43 -8.33 -2.11
C PHE A 364 -5.89 -7.97 -1.97
N ILE A 365 -6.16 -6.72 -1.62
CA ILE A 365 -7.51 -6.23 -1.37
C ILE A 365 -7.76 -5.04 -2.29
N GLY A 366 -8.85 -5.10 -3.05
CA GLY A 366 -9.28 -4.04 -3.94
C GLY A 366 -10.73 -3.64 -3.73
N ARG A 367 -11.06 -2.39 -4.07
CA ARG A 367 -12.43 -1.93 -4.25
C ARG A 367 -12.82 -2.16 -5.70
N TYR A 368 -13.76 -3.05 -5.92
CA TYR A 368 -14.17 -3.51 -7.25
C TYR A 368 -15.12 -2.50 -7.92
N GLY A 369 -16.00 -1.86 -7.17
CA GLY A 369 -16.87 -0.79 -7.65
C GLY A 369 -17.86 -0.38 -6.57
N GLY A 370 -18.19 0.90 -6.42
CA GLY A 370 -19.19 1.35 -5.43
C GLY A 370 -18.95 0.78 -4.02
N GLU A 371 -19.81 -0.14 -3.60
CA GLU A 371 -19.80 -0.88 -2.33
C GLU A 371 -19.18 -2.29 -2.39
N GLU A 372 -18.63 -2.67 -3.54
CA GLU A 372 -18.08 -3.99 -3.83
C GLU A 372 -16.57 -4.03 -3.64
N PHE A 373 -16.09 -5.15 -3.09
CA PHE A 373 -14.68 -5.40 -2.81
C PHE A 373 -14.25 -6.75 -3.38
N ALA A 374 -12.99 -6.83 -3.76
CA ALA A 374 -12.37 -8.04 -4.29
C ALA A 374 -11.12 -8.38 -3.46
N ILE A 375 -10.90 -9.67 -3.22
CA ILE A 375 -9.77 -10.15 -2.41
C ILE A 375 -9.11 -11.32 -3.13
N VAL A 376 -7.80 -11.18 -3.39
CA VAL A 376 -6.95 -12.25 -3.91
C VAL A 376 -6.15 -12.82 -2.74
N MET A 377 -6.26 -14.12 -2.49
CA MET A 377 -5.60 -14.82 -1.38
C MET A 377 -4.66 -15.90 -1.92
N PRO A 378 -3.39 -15.56 -2.22
CA PRO A 378 -2.39 -16.52 -2.65
C PRO A 378 -2.12 -17.57 -1.56
N ASN A 379 -1.71 -18.77 -1.99
CA ASN A 379 -1.37 -19.89 -1.11
C ASN A 379 -2.47 -20.18 -0.06
N THR A 380 -3.73 -20.04 -0.46
CA THR A 380 -4.88 -20.18 0.42
C THR A 380 -5.95 -21.05 -0.24
N ALA A 381 -6.28 -22.17 0.41
CA ALA A 381 -7.35 -23.07 -0.01
C ALA A 381 -8.74 -22.53 0.35
N LEU A 382 -9.77 -23.02 -0.35
CA LEU A 382 -11.16 -22.56 -0.27
C LEU A 382 -11.70 -22.53 1.16
N ASP A 383 -11.47 -23.60 1.93
CA ASP A 383 -11.94 -23.71 3.32
C ASP A 383 -11.30 -22.68 4.25
N ALA A 384 -10.02 -22.39 4.05
CA ALA A 384 -9.31 -21.40 4.85
C ALA A 384 -9.80 -19.98 4.51
N ALA A 385 -9.95 -19.68 3.21
CA ALA A 385 -10.51 -18.43 2.72
C ALA A 385 -11.93 -18.20 3.26
N HIS A 386 -12.80 -19.22 3.18
CA HIS A 386 -14.17 -19.16 3.69
C HIS A 386 -14.22 -18.86 5.19
N LYS A 387 -13.43 -19.58 6.01
CA LYS A 387 -13.37 -19.38 7.45
C LYS A 387 -12.95 -17.97 7.84
N VAL A 388 -11.89 -17.44 7.20
CA VAL A 388 -11.39 -16.09 7.48
C VAL A 388 -12.44 -15.04 7.10
N LEU A 389 -13.07 -15.17 5.93
CA LEU A 389 -14.09 -14.22 5.48
C LEU A 389 -15.37 -14.27 6.33
N ASP A 390 -15.79 -15.44 6.80
CA ASP A 390 -16.94 -15.56 7.70
C ASP A 390 -16.65 -14.97 9.09
N GLU A 391 -15.42 -15.10 9.60
CA GLU A 391 -15.00 -14.43 10.83
C GLU A 391 -15.02 -12.91 10.66
N ILE A 392 -14.47 -12.39 9.55
CA ILE A 392 -14.50 -10.97 9.22
C ILE A 392 -15.96 -10.49 9.14
N ARG A 393 -16.84 -11.24 8.48
CA ARG A 393 -18.27 -10.92 8.35
C ARG A 393 -18.97 -10.77 9.69
N ARG A 394 -18.81 -11.74 10.58
CA ARG A 394 -19.44 -11.72 11.91
C ARG A 394 -18.99 -10.51 12.72
N ARG A 395 -17.69 -10.20 12.69
CA ARG A 395 -17.14 -9.05 13.42
C ARG A 395 -17.54 -7.70 12.82
N PHE A 396 -17.61 -7.61 11.49
CA PHE A 396 -18.09 -6.40 10.84
C PHE A 396 -19.54 -6.09 11.20
N ALA A 397 -20.39 -7.12 11.34
CA ALA A 397 -21.78 -6.97 11.77
C ALA A 397 -21.95 -6.43 13.21
N GLU A 398 -20.92 -6.53 14.05
CA GLU A 398 -20.93 -6.01 15.42
C GLU A 398 -20.64 -4.50 15.48
N ILE A 399 -20.17 -3.89 14.38
CA ILE A 399 -19.79 -2.47 14.34
C ILE A 399 -21.03 -1.58 14.38
N LEU A 400 -21.06 -0.68 15.36
CA LEU A 400 -22.08 0.37 15.51
C LEU A 400 -21.56 1.68 14.93
N TYR A 401 -22.26 2.20 13.92
CA TYR A 401 -21.99 3.49 13.32
C TYR A 401 -22.90 4.55 13.95
N PRO A 402 -22.34 5.57 14.63
CA PRO A 402 -23.14 6.62 15.25
C PRO A 402 -24.03 7.33 14.24
N ALA A 403 -25.35 7.20 14.41
CA ALA A 403 -26.35 7.78 13.51
C ALA A 403 -27.59 8.21 14.30
N GLN A 404 -28.30 9.24 13.82
CA GLN A 404 -29.57 9.66 14.41
C GLN A 404 -30.74 9.10 13.58
N PRO A 405 -31.83 8.61 14.20
CA PRO A 405 -32.13 8.57 15.65
C PRO A 405 -31.61 7.31 16.38
N ARG A 406 -31.03 6.34 15.66
CA ARG A 406 -30.41 5.14 16.23
C ARG A 406 -29.13 4.82 15.45
N ASP A 407 -28.17 4.23 16.14
CA ASP A 407 -26.94 3.74 15.52
C ASP A 407 -27.26 2.76 14.39
N LEU A 408 -26.46 2.87 13.33
CA LEU A 408 -26.55 2.01 12.16
C LEU A 408 -25.69 0.77 12.39
N GLN A 409 -26.22 -0.39 12.05
CA GLN A 409 -25.46 -1.64 11.87
C GLN A 409 -25.61 -2.07 10.41
N CYS A 410 -24.54 -2.62 9.85
CA CYS A 410 -24.56 -3.17 8.50
C CYS A 410 -23.77 -4.47 8.44
N THR A 411 -24.08 -5.27 7.43
CA THR A 411 -23.45 -6.56 7.15
C THR A 411 -22.89 -6.56 5.75
N PHE A 412 -22.15 -7.59 5.38
CA PHE A 412 -21.79 -7.83 3.99
C PHE A 412 -22.04 -9.29 3.63
N SER A 413 -22.25 -9.53 2.35
CA SER A 413 -22.29 -10.87 1.76
C SER A 413 -21.02 -11.09 0.94
N ALA A 414 -20.59 -12.35 0.83
CA ALA A 414 -19.39 -12.70 0.09
C ALA A 414 -19.56 -13.98 -0.73
N GLY A 415 -18.96 -14.00 -1.92
CA GLY A 415 -18.76 -15.16 -2.77
C GLY A 415 -17.28 -15.53 -2.83
N VAL A 416 -16.93 -16.81 -2.63
CA VAL A 416 -15.55 -17.28 -2.59
C VAL A 416 -15.35 -18.46 -3.55
N VAL A 417 -14.27 -18.43 -4.31
CA VAL A 417 -13.87 -19.48 -5.24
C VAL A 417 -12.40 -19.83 -5.03
N GLN A 418 -12.03 -21.06 -5.37
CA GLN A 418 -10.64 -21.47 -5.50
C GLN A 418 -10.32 -21.69 -6.98
N MET A 419 -9.10 -21.34 -7.38
CA MET A 419 -8.59 -21.62 -8.72
C MET A 419 -8.52 -23.11 -8.93
N ASP A 420 -9.01 -23.55 -10.09
CA ASP A 420 -8.88 -24.90 -10.61
C ASP A 420 -8.09 -24.88 -11.94
N GLU A 421 -7.63 -26.04 -12.41
CA GLU A 421 -6.77 -26.19 -13.59
C GLU A 421 -7.35 -25.54 -14.86
N GLY A 422 -8.69 -25.45 -14.96
CA GLY A 422 -9.40 -24.86 -16.09
C GLY A 422 -9.81 -23.38 -15.95
N LEU A 423 -9.66 -22.77 -14.77
CA LEU A 423 -10.18 -21.42 -14.51
C LEU A 423 -9.11 -20.35 -14.73
N ASP A 424 -9.32 -19.46 -15.70
CA ASP A 424 -8.57 -18.21 -15.81
C ASP A 424 -9.09 -17.14 -14.84
N ALA A 425 -8.35 -16.05 -14.69
CA ALA A 425 -8.71 -14.98 -13.75
C ALA A 425 -10.10 -14.38 -14.00
N LEU A 426 -10.50 -14.27 -15.26
CA LEU A 426 -11.82 -13.75 -15.64
C LEU A 426 -12.94 -14.70 -15.21
N THR A 427 -12.76 -16.00 -15.44
CA THR A 427 -13.74 -17.02 -15.06
C THR A 427 -13.82 -17.16 -13.55
N MET A 428 -12.69 -17.05 -12.83
CA MET A 428 -12.69 -16.98 -11.36
C MET A 428 -13.49 -15.78 -10.85
N ALA A 429 -13.31 -14.59 -11.45
CA ALA A 429 -14.05 -13.40 -11.05
C ALA A 429 -15.55 -13.57 -11.28
N SER A 430 -15.95 -14.13 -12.44
CA SER A 430 -17.35 -14.45 -12.74
C SER A 430 -17.94 -15.46 -11.76
N ALA A 431 -17.23 -16.53 -11.42
CA ALA A 431 -17.70 -17.54 -10.49
C ALA A 431 -17.85 -16.99 -9.06
N ALA A 432 -16.96 -16.08 -8.64
CA ALA A 432 -17.09 -15.39 -7.36
C ALA A 432 -18.29 -14.44 -7.33
N ASP A 433 -18.59 -13.78 -8.45
CA ASP A 433 -19.78 -12.94 -8.59
C ASP A 433 -21.07 -13.76 -8.46
N GLU A 434 -21.14 -14.89 -9.14
CA GLU A 434 -22.29 -15.80 -9.03
C GLU A 434 -22.47 -16.33 -7.59
N ALA A 435 -21.37 -16.63 -6.90
CA ALA A 435 -21.40 -17.03 -5.50
C ALA A 435 -21.92 -15.90 -4.60
N LEU A 436 -21.48 -14.67 -4.85
CA LEU A 436 -21.96 -13.49 -4.14
C LEU A 436 -23.45 -13.23 -4.42
N TYR A 437 -23.89 -13.43 -5.66
CA TYR A 437 -25.30 -13.37 -6.03
C TYR A 437 -26.12 -14.42 -5.25
N ARG A 438 -25.65 -15.66 -5.16
CA ARG A 438 -26.28 -16.70 -4.32
C ARG A 438 -26.32 -16.29 -2.84
N ALA A 439 -25.27 -15.67 -2.30
CA ALA A 439 -25.26 -15.16 -0.92
C ALA A 439 -26.33 -14.07 -0.71
N LYS A 440 -26.46 -13.13 -1.66
CA LYS A 440 -27.49 -12.07 -1.64
C LYS A 440 -28.92 -12.66 -1.67
N HIS A 441 -29.12 -13.75 -2.40
CA HIS A 441 -30.41 -14.45 -2.50
C HIS A 441 -30.70 -15.41 -1.34
N ALA A 442 -29.69 -15.91 -0.64
CA ALA A 442 -29.82 -16.76 0.55
C ALA A 442 -30.19 -16.00 1.83
N GLY A 443 -30.53 -14.71 1.73
CA GLY A 443 -30.88 -13.86 2.86
C GLY A 443 -29.79 -12.89 3.31
N ARG A 444 -28.70 -12.74 2.54
CA ARG A 444 -27.55 -11.87 2.83
C ARG A 444 -26.80 -12.26 4.10
N ASN A 445 -25.82 -11.45 4.52
CA ASN A 445 -25.00 -11.67 5.71
C ASN A 445 -24.44 -13.10 5.78
N CYS A 446 -23.95 -13.62 4.66
CA CYS A 446 -23.35 -14.95 4.58
C CYS A 446 -22.19 -14.99 3.57
N VAL A 447 -21.36 -16.03 3.71
CA VAL A 447 -20.26 -16.32 2.80
C VAL A 447 -20.59 -17.62 2.06
N VAL A 448 -20.79 -17.54 0.75
CA VAL A 448 -21.05 -18.69 -0.12
C VAL A 448 -19.76 -19.06 -0.85
N ARG A 449 -19.45 -20.35 -0.88
CA ARG A 449 -18.31 -20.90 -1.62
C ARG A 449 -18.80 -21.66 -2.86
N VAL A 450 -17.98 -21.67 -3.90
CA VAL A 450 -18.17 -22.55 -5.06
C VAL A 450 -17.11 -23.62 -4.99
N GLU A 451 -17.54 -24.88 -4.88
CA GLU A 451 -16.62 -25.99 -5.02
C GLU A 451 -16.24 -26.10 -6.50
N PRO A 452 -14.94 -26.28 -6.82
CA PRO A 452 -14.46 -26.39 -8.20
C PRO A 452 -15.07 -27.59 -8.93
#